data_AF-A0A536T2B8-F1
#
_entry.id   AF-A0A536T2B8-F1
#
_cell.length_a   1.000
_cell.length_b   1.000
_cell.length_c   1.000
_cell.angle_alpha   90.00
_cell.angle_beta   90.00
_cell.angle_gamma   90.00
#
_symmetry.space_group_name_H-M   'P 1'
#
loop_
_entity.id
_entity.type
_entity.pdbx_description
1 polymer ?
#
loop_
_entity_poly.entity_id
_entity_poly.type
_entity_poly.pdbx_seq_one_letter_code
_entity_poly.pdbx_strand_id
1 'polypeptide(L)'
;MGTRYALLLILCCAPLAHANDFPTQARVEFVLTCMRESKASQQESMYKCSCAIDAIADKVRYSTWVDLSTVANGITIAGERGGVMRDIKDGRKLIASYRELQESAKKRCFIRNE
;
A
#
# COMPACT_ATOMS: atom_id res chain seq x y z
N MET A 1 15.28 -21.27 -44.14
CA MET A 1 14.05 -21.37 -43.33
C MET A 1 14.27 -21.27 -41.81
N GLY A 2 15.52 -21.18 -41.31
CA GLY A 2 15.80 -21.13 -39.85
C GLY A 2 15.90 -19.73 -39.23
N THR A 3 16.10 -18.67 -40.02
CA THR A 3 16.28 -17.30 -39.52
C THR A 3 14.97 -16.60 -39.11
N ARG A 4 13.81 -17.08 -39.59
CA ARG A 4 12.49 -16.53 -39.22
C ARG A 4 12.02 -16.96 -37.83
N TYR A 5 12.44 -18.14 -37.37
CA TYR A 5 12.06 -18.67 -36.06
C TYR A 5 12.89 -18.05 -34.91
N ALA A 6 14.11 -17.60 -35.19
CA ALA A 6 14.96 -16.93 -34.21
C ALA A 6 14.37 -15.59 -33.72
N LEU A 7 13.63 -14.88 -34.58
CA LEU A 7 13.00 -13.60 -34.21
C LEU A 7 11.79 -13.78 -33.27
N LEU A 8 11.07 -14.91 -33.38
CA LEU A 8 9.89 -15.21 -32.58
C LEU A 8 10.21 -15.60 -31.13
N LEU A 9 11.42 -16.10 -30.86
CA LEU A 9 11.87 -16.48 -29.50
C LEU A 9 12.30 -15.28 -28.64
N ILE A 10 12.58 -14.12 -29.24
CA ILE A 10 13.06 -12.94 -28.50
C ILE A 10 11.89 -12.16 -27.84
N LEU A 11 10.65 -12.30 -28.35
CA LEU A 11 9.50 -11.54 -27.86
C LEU A 11 8.92 -12.07 -26.52
N CYS A 12 9.31 -13.27 -26.09
CA CYS A 12 8.74 -13.91 -24.89
C CYS A 12 9.42 -13.49 -23.58
N CYS A 13 10.49 -12.69 -23.65
CA CYS A 13 11.27 -12.24 -22.49
C CYS A 13 11.09 -10.74 -22.19
N ALA A 14 9.97 -10.15 -22.62
CA ALA A 14 9.59 -8.85 -22.08
C ALA A 14 9.36 -9.02 -20.57
N PRO A 15 10.07 -8.29 -19.70
CA PRO A 15 9.68 -8.26 -18.30
C PRO A 15 8.23 -7.79 -18.29
N LEU A 16 7.35 -8.58 -17.68
CA LEU A 16 6.03 -8.09 -17.30
C LEU A 16 6.30 -6.83 -16.47
N ALA A 17 6.13 -5.67 -17.09
CA ALA A 17 6.14 -4.41 -16.37
C ALA A 17 5.07 -4.58 -15.31
N HIS A 18 5.49 -4.72 -14.05
CA HIS A 18 4.56 -4.89 -12.95
C HIS A 18 3.89 -3.54 -12.78
N ALA A 19 2.84 -3.30 -13.57
CA ALA A 19 1.83 -2.34 -13.21
C ALA A 19 1.50 -2.62 -11.76
N ASN A 20 1.61 -1.58 -10.94
CA ASN A 20 1.66 -1.70 -9.50
C ASN A 20 0.37 -2.42 -9.02
N ASP A 21 0.51 -3.52 -8.27
CA ASP A 21 -0.49 -4.60 -8.13
C ASP A 21 -1.71 -4.26 -7.27
N PHE A 22 -1.80 -3.01 -6.82
CA PHE A 22 -2.90 -2.49 -6.03
C PHE A 22 -4.17 -2.39 -6.88
N PRO A 23 -5.25 -3.12 -6.54
CA PRO A 23 -6.51 -3.03 -7.25
C PRO A 23 -7.13 -1.63 -7.06
N THR A 24 -7.89 -1.18 -8.06
CA THR A 24 -8.53 0.14 -8.03
C THR A 24 -9.37 0.36 -6.78
N GLN A 25 -10.11 -0.67 -6.34
CA GLN A 25 -10.89 -0.61 -5.10
C GLN A 25 -10.03 -0.23 -3.89
N ALA A 26 -8.88 -0.89 -3.69
CA ALA A 26 -8.00 -0.64 -2.56
C ALA A 26 -7.42 0.78 -2.58
N ARG A 27 -7.10 1.28 -3.79
CA ARG A 27 -6.62 2.66 -3.97
C ARG A 27 -7.68 3.67 -3.56
N VAL A 28 -8.91 3.48 -4.05
CA VAL A 28 -10.04 4.36 -3.73
C VAL A 28 -10.36 4.32 -2.24
N GLU A 29 -10.40 3.13 -1.62
CA GLU A 29 -10.67 2.99 -0.19
C GLU A 29 -9.62 3.68 0.68
N PHE A 30 -8.34 3.55 0.31
CA PHE A 30 -7.27 4.29 0.97
C PHE A 30 -7.46 5.80 0.84
N VAL A 31 -7.72 6.30 -0.38
CA VAL A 31 -7.89 7.74 -0.62
C VAL A 31 -9.07 8.29 0.19
N LEU A 32 -10.21 7.61 0.20
CA LEU A 32 -11.38 8.01 0.98
C LEU A 32 -11.10 8.06 2.49
N THR A 33 -10.31 7.12 3.00
CA THR A 33 -9.92 7.09 4.41
C THR A 33 -8.93 8.19 4.75
N CYS A 34 -7.89 8.36 3.94
CA CYS A 34 -6.89 9.41 4.09
C CYS A 34 -7.52 10.82 4.01
N MET A 35 -8.49 11.03 3.12
CA MET A 35 -9.20 12.30 2.99
C MET A 35 -10.02 12.62 4.24
N ARG A 36 -10.67 11.63 4.87
CA ARG A 36 -11.40 11.82 6.15
C ARG A 36 -10.48 12.22 7.30
N GLU A 37 -9.23 11.76 7.29
CA GLU A 37 -8.23 12.09 8.29
C GLU A 37 -7.50 13.41 8.00
N SER A 38 -7.62 13.93 6.77
CA SER A 38 -6.90 15.12 6.32
C SER A 38 -7.57 16.40 6.82
N LYS A 39 -6.74 17.39 7.23
CA LYS A 39 -7.19 18.75 7.55
C LYS A 39 -7.25 19.68 6.33
N ALA A 40 -6.82 19.21 5.16
CA ALA A 40 -6.76 20.00 3.93
C ALA A 40 -8.14 20.11 3.25
N SER A 41 -8.27 21.02 2.29
CA SER A 41 -9.47 21.09 1.43
C SER A 41 -9.70 19.76 0.69
N GLN A 42 -10.93 19.51 0.23
CA GLN A 42 -11.28 18.24 -0.43
C GLN A 42 -10.41 17.96 -1.66
N GLN A 43 -10.16 18.97 -2.50
CA GLN A 43 -9.34 18.83 -3.69
C GLN A 43 -7.87 18.59 -3.33
N GLU A 44 -7.33 19.36 -2.40
CA GLU A 44 -5.94 19.22 -1.96
C GLU A 44 -5.70 17.84 -1.30
N SER A 45 -6.59 17.43 -0.41
CA SER A 45 -6.51 16.11 0.24
C SER A 45 -6.60 14.97 -0.77
N MET A 46 -7.50 15.07 -1.77
CA MET A 46 -7.59 14.09 -2.85
C MET A 46 -6.26 13.91 -3.59
N TYR A 47 -5.60 15.01 -4.00
CA TYR A 47 -4.30 14.93 -4.68
C TYR A 47 -3.21 14.33 -3.78
N LYS A 48 -3.13 14.78 -2.52
CA LYS A 48 -2.09 14.31 -1.59
C LYS A 48 -2.29 12.84 -1.19
N CYS A 49 -3.52 12.42 -0.93
CA CYS A 49 -3.85 11.05 -0.59
C CYS A 49 -3.65 10.09 -1.77
N SER A 50 -3.93 10.54 -3.00
CA SER A 50 -3.62 9.77 -4.21
C SER A 50 -2.12 9.56 -4.37
N CYS A 51 -1.32 10.61 -4.17
CA CYS A 51 0.15 10.49 -4.13
C CYS A 51 0.61 9.49 -3.06
N ALA A 52 0.01 9.50 -1.87
CA ALA A 52 0.45 8.66 -0.77
C ALA A 52 0.24 7.18 -1.05
N ILE A 53 -0.89 6.77 -1.65
CA ILE A 53 -1.10 5.36 -2.01
C ILE A 53 -0.16 4.91 -3.12
N ASP A 54 0.15 5.78 -4.08
CA ASP A 54 1.12 5.46 -5.13
C ASP A 54 2.53 5.28 -4.55
N ALA A 55 2.93 6.15 -3.60
CA ALA A 55 4.21 6.01 -2.91
C ALA A 55 4.30 4.73 -2.06
N ILE A 56 3.19 4.28 -1.47
CA ILE A 56 3.09 3.00 -0.75
C ILE A 56 3.24 1.84 -1.73
N ALA A 57 2.49 1.89 -2.83
CA ALA A 57 2.47 0.85 -3.85
C ALA A 57 3.87 0.68 -4.50
N ASP A 58 4.65 1.75 -4.64
CA ASP A 58 6.04 1.67 -5.12
C ASP A 58 7.00 0.96 -4.16
N LYS A 59 6.61 0.76 -2.90
CA LYS A 59 7.46 0.19 -1.84
C LYS A 59 7.13 -1.24 -1.48
N VAL A 60 5.86 -1.63 -1.57
CA VAL A 60 5.38 -2.95 -1.16
C VAL A 60 4.38 -3.49 -2.18
N ARG A 61 4.31 -4.82 -2.29
CA ARG A 61 3.22 -5.48 -3.03
C ARG A 61 1.90 -5.36 -2.27
N TYR A 62 0.79 -5.46 -2.98
CA TYR A 62 -0.55 -5.40 -2.40
C TYR A 62 -0.76 -6.47 -1.31
N SER A 63 -0.27 -7.69 -1.50
CA SER A 63 -0.37 -8.74 -0.47
C SER A 63 0.29 -8.33 0.85
N THR A 64 1.47 -7.72 0.78
CA THR A 64 2.21 -7.23 1.96
C THR A 64 1.48 -6.07 2.61
N TRP A 65 0.90 -5.17 1.81
CA TRP A 65 0.04 -4.11 2.34
C TRP A 65 -1.17 -4.65 3.10
N VAL A 66 -1.84 -5.69 2.57
CA VAL A 66 -2.96 -6.35 3.25
C VAL A 66 -2.50 -6.94 4.58
N ASP A 67 -1.42 -7.73 4.60
CA ASP A 67 -0.91 -8.32 5.84
C ASP A 67 -0.61 -7.25 6.92
N LEU A 68 0.10 -6.18 6.53
CA LEU A 68 0.46 -5.08 7.42
C LEU A 68 -0.78 -4.34 7.95
N SER A 69 -1.71 -3.98 7.07
CA SER A 69 -2.92 -3.25 7.42
C SER A 69 -3.89 -4.09 8.27
N THR A 70 -4.02 -5.39 7.98
CA THR A 70 -4.85 -6.31 8.77
C THR A 70 -4.35 -6.41 10.21
N VAL A 71 -3.04 -6.59 10.41
CA VAL A 71 -2.47 -6.66 11.77
C VAL A 71 -2.62 -5.32 12.47
N ALA A 72 -2.31 -4.20 11.79
CA ALA A 72 -2.40 -2.87 12.38
C ALA A 72 -3.83 -2.48 12.79
N ASN A 73 -4.83 -2.83 11.97
CA ASN A 73 -6.23 -2.58 12.28
C ASN A 73 -6.76 -3.58 13.32
N GLY A 74 -6.39 -4.85 13.25
CA GLY A 74 -6.89 -5.89 14.14
C GLY A 74 -6.55 -5.64 15.62
N ILE A 75 -5.40 -5.06 15.91
CA ILE A 75 -5.01 -4.73 17.31
C ILE A 75 -5.82 -3.58 17.91
N THR A 76 -6.59 -2.84 17.12
CA THR A 76 -7.46 -1.76 17.64
C THR A 76 -8.77 -2.31 18.20
N ILE A 77 -9.12 -3.57 17.92
CA ILE A 77 -10.32 -4.23 18.43
C ILE A 77 -10.21 -4.41 19.95
N ALA A 78 -11.26 -4.05 20.69
CA ALA A 78 -11.31 -4.21 22.13
C ALA A 78 -11.63 -5.65 22.56
N GLY A 79 -11.24 -6.02 23.79
CA GLY A 79 -11.53 -7.32 24.39
C GLY A 79 -10.70 -8.48 23.85
N GLU A 80 -11.12 -9.70 24.19
CA GLU A 80 -10.40 -10.97 23.92
C GLU A 80 -10.07 -11.17 22.43
N ARG A 81 -11.00 -10.78 21.53
CA ARG A 81 -10.78 -10.88 20.07
C ARG A 81 -9.59 -10.05 19.59
N GLY A 82 -9.40 -8.86 20.17
CA GLY A 82 -8.22 -8.04 19.90
C GLY A 82 -6.96 -8.55 20.61
N GLY A 83 -7.12 -9.25 21.74
CA GLY A 83 -6.03 -9.94 22.45
C GLY A 83 -5.29 -10.90 21.53
N VAL A 84 -6.03 -11.76 20.81
CA VAL A 84 -5.47 -12.71 19.83
C VAL A 84 -4.60 -12.01 18.78
N MET A 85 -5.01 -10.83 18.29
CA MET A 85 -4.22 -10.08 17.31
C MET A 85 -2.95 -9.45 17.91
N ARG A 86 -2.99 -9.05 19.19
CA ARG A 86 -1.83 -8.49 19.91
C ARG A 86 -0.77 -9.55 20.24
N ASP A 87 -1.20 -10.81 20.36
CA ASP A 87 -0.35 -11.96 20.67
C ASP A 87 0.29 -12.60 19.43
N ILE A 88 0.00 -12.10 18.22
CA ILE A 88 0.64 -12.57 16.98
C ILE A 88 2.15 -12.41 17.08
N LYS A 89 2.87 -13.48 16.74
CA LYS A 89 4.33 -13.49 16.65
C LYS A 89 4.79 -12.39 15.68
N ASP A 90 5.72 -11.56 16.13
CA ASP A 90 6.23 -10.39 15.39
C ASP A 90 5.20 -9.28 15.10
N GLY A 91 4.00 -9.32 15.71
CA GLY A 91 2.94 -8.33 15.48
C GLY A 91 3.40 -6.89 15.69
N ARG A 92 4.19 -6.61 16.74
CA ARG A 92 4.78 -5.27 16.97
C ARG A 92 5.68 -4.80 15.84
N LYS A 93 6.44 -5.70 15.23
CA LYS A 93 7.33 -5.37 14.10
C LYS A 93 6.52 -5.03 12.86
N LEU A 94 5.47 -5.81 12.56
CA LEU A 94 4.55 -5.55 11.45
C LEU A 94 3.85 -4.19 11.61
N ILE A 95 3.39 -3.86 12.82
CA ILE A 95 2.79 -2.55 13.11
C ILE A 95 3.79 -1.41 12.91
N ALA A 96 5.02 -1.59 13.38
CA ALA A 96 6.06 -0.58 13.18
C ALA A 96 6.35 -0.35 11.69
N SER A 97 6.50 -1.42 10.90
CA SER A 97 6.68 -1.33 9.45
C SER A 97 5.49 -0.68 8.74
N TYR A 98 4.26 -0.98 9.16
CA TYR A 98 3.06 -0.34 8.62
C TYR A 98 3.04 1.18 8.87
N ARG A 99 3.37 1.58 10.12
CA ARG A 99 3.43 3.00 10.50
C ARG A 99 4.52 3.74 9.74
N GLU A 100 5.73 3.17 9.68
CA GLU A 100 6.86 3.75 8.93
C GLU A 100 6.52 3.92 7.44
N LEU A 101 5.89 2.90 6.84
CA LEU A 101 5.45 2.95 5.45
C LEU A 101 4.46 4.10 5.23
N GLN A 102 3.44 4.24 6.08
CA GLN A 102 2.49 5.34 5.98
C GLN A 102 3.12 6.71 6.24
N GLU A 103 3.97 6.84 7.26
CA GLU A 103 4.64 8.10 7.60
C GLU A 103 5.57 8.56 6.48
N SER A 104 6.33 7.65 5.88
CA SER A 104 7.20 7.94 4.75
C SER A 104 6.41 8.43 3.53
N ALA A 105 5.26 7.82 3.24
CA ALA A 105 4.37 8.23 2.17
C ALA A 105 3.71 9.59 2.45
N LYS A 106 3.19 9.79 3.67
CA LYS A 106 2.61 11.08 4.11
C LYS A 106 3.62 12.22 4.00
N LYS A 107 4.86 11.99 4.46
CA LYS A 107 5.96 12.97 4.35
C LYS A 107 6.30 13.28 2.90
N ARG A 108 6.42 12.27 2.04
CA ARG A 108 6.71 12.44 0.60
C ARG A 108 5.63 13.24 -0.12
N CYS A 109 4.38 13.07 0.29
CA CYS A 109 3.21 13.67 -0.35
C CYS A 109 2.66 14.89 0.38
N PHE A 110 3.44 15.48 1.30
CA PHE A 110 3.08 16.71 2.02
C PHE A 110 1.74 16.65 2.76
N ILE A 111 1.38 15.46 3.26
CA ILE A 111 0.27 15.28 4.20
C ILE A 111 0.81 15.68 5.57
N ARG A 112 0.41 16.86 6.03
CA ARG A 112 0.83 17.45 7.31
C ARG A 112 0.33 16.60 8.48
N ASN A 113 1.25 16.14 9.33
CA ASN A 113 0.97 15.90 10.74
C ASN A 113 1.16 17.24 11.46
N GLU A 114 0.15 18.11 11.47
CA GLU A 114 0.06 19.18 12.47
C GLU A 114 -0.90 18.75 13.57
#